data_AF-X1JWE4-F1
#
_entry.id   AF-X1JWE4-F1
#
_cell.length_a   1.000
_cell.length_b   1.000
_cell.length_c   1.000
_cell.angle_alpha   90.00
_cell.angle_beta   90.00
_cell.angle_gamma   90.00
#
_symmetry.space_group_name_H-M   'P 1'
#
loop_
_entity.id
_entity.type
_entity.pdbx_description
1 polymer ?
#
loop_
_entity_poly.entity_id
_entity_poly.type
_entity_poly.pdbx_seq_one_letter_code
_entity_poly.pdbx_strand_id
1 'polypeptide(L)'
;MREGRKEGKKLIYSDELATYIGAGTTLVAMTGSPYSPLKSGRLIQLKLIVYGSAVTALIEGVIAVVTCPLWGVPVTVGTAGSGIRTATVPAVPIGIQNCDVQIQTGVDLKCEIKNVTADTPVTVEATLIGVFEG
;
A
#
# COMPACT_ATOMS: atom_id res chain seq x y z
N MET A 1 21.95 -40.93 -10.39
CA MET A 1 20.73 -40.20 -10.79
C MET A 1 20.46 -39.16 -9.71
N ARG A 2 20.56 -37.86 -10.01
CA ARG A 2 20.19 -36.80 -9.06
C ARG A 2 18.69 -36.57 -9.22
N GLU A 3 17.91 -36.86 -8.18
CA GLU A 3 16.49 -36.54 -8.14
C GLU A 3 16.31 -35.04 -8.36
N GLY A 4 15.67 -34.68 -9.48
CA GLY A 4 15.19 -33.33 -9.72
C GLY A 4 14.10 -33.03 -8.70
N ARG A 5 14.42 -32.23 -7.69
CA ARG A 5 13.46 -31.62 -6.77
C ARG A 5 12.42 -30.92 -7.64
N LYS A 6 11.17 -31.40 -7.65
CA LYS A 6 10.06 -30.68 -8.28
C LYS A 6 9.91 -29.37 -7.52
N GLU A 7 10.43 -28.30 -8.08
CA GLU A 7 10.24 -26.94 -7.59
C GLU A 7 8.72 -26.68 -7.67
N GLY A 8 8.07 -26.60 -6.51
CA GLY A 8 6.65 -26.27 -6.44
C GLY A 8 6.42 -24.97 -7.23
N LYS A 9 5.37 -24.93 -8.05
CA LYS A 9 5.06 -23.76 -8.87
C LYS A 9 4.91 -22.54 -7.96
N LYS A 10 5.88 -21.62 -8.01
CA LYS A 10 5.87 -20.33 -7.30
C LYS A 10 4.66 -19.52 -7.77
N LEU A 11 3.74 -19.20 -6.87
CA LEU A 11 2.54 -18.42 -7.18
C LEU A 11 2.77 -16.97 -6.76
N ILE A 12 2.74 -16.06 -7.74
CA ILE A 12 2.65 -14.63 -7.46
C ILE A 12 1.19 -14.21 -7.55
N TYR A 13 0.68 -13.59 -6.49
CA TYR A 13 -0.68 -13.08 -6.43
C TYR A 13 -0.70 -11.69 -5.80
N SER A 14 -1.75 -10.92 -6.05
CA SER A 14 -2.00 -9.66 -5.37
C SER A 14 -3.31 -9.73 -4.62
N ASP A 15 -3.38 -9.03 -3.49
CA ASP A 15 -4.61 -8.89 -2.73
C ASP A 15 -4.77 -7.48 -2.17
N GLU A 16 -6.02 -7.06 -1.98
CA GLU A 16 -6.34 -5.81 -1.31
C GLU A 16 -6.07 -5.95 0.18
N LEU A 17 -5.18 -5.11 0.72
CA LEU A 17 -4.86 -5.12 2.15
C LEU A 17 -5.86 -4.28 2.93
N ALA A 18 -6.14 -3.08 2.42
CA ALA A 18 -6.98 -2.11 3.11
C ALA A 18 -7.39 -0.95 2.18
N THR A 19 -8.46 -0.25 2.57
CA THR A 19 -8.94 0.97 1.93
C THR A 19 -8.98 2.15 2.90
N TYR A 20 -8.97 3.37 2.36
CA TYR A 20 -9.03 4.58 3.14
C TYR A 20 -9.86 5.65 2.44
N ILE A 21 -10.69 6.35 3.22
CA ILE A 21 -11.39 7.56 2.81
C ILE A 21 -11.19 8.58 3.92
N GLY A 22 -10.47 9.66 3.66
CA GLY A 22 -10.26 10.71 4.65
C GLY A 22 -9.20 11.74 4.31
N ALA A 23 -9.06 12.74 5.20
CA ALA A 23 -8.17 13.89 5.04
C ALA A 23 -7.13 14.00 6.19
N GLY A 24 -6.90 12.92 6.92
CA GLY A 24 -6.01 12.93 8.10
C GLY A 24 -4.55 13.13 7.70
N THR A 25 -3.82 13.99 8.42
CA THR A 25 -2.37 14.23 8.25
C THR A 25 -1.50 13.47 9.25
N THR A 26 -2.12 12.83 10.23
CA THR A 26 -1.49 11.85 11.12
C THR A 26 -1.74 10.44 10.57
N LEU A 27 -0.84 9.50 10.87
CA LEU A 27 -1.08 8.09 10.54
C LEU A 27 -2.34 7.62 11.25
N VAL A 28 -3.27 7.05 10.49
CA VAL A 28 -4.50 6.44 10.99
C VAL A 28 -4.65 5.04 10.40
N ALA A 29 -5.30 4.14 11.15
CA ALA A 29 -5.57 2.80 10.66
C ALA A 29 -6.47 2.85 9.41
N MET A 30 -6.14 2.02 8.41
CA MET A 30 -6.97 1.84 7.22
C MET A 30 -8.12 0.85 7.49
N THR A 31 -9.21 0.97 6.73
CA THR A 31 -10.34 0.04 6.79
C THR A 31 -9.93 -1.31 6.21
N GLY A 32 -10.21 -2.41 6.92
CA GLY A 32 -9.72 -3.75 6.57
C GLY A 32 -8.41 -4.13 7.25
N SER A 33 -7.76 -3.20 7.96
CA SER A 33 -6.59 -3.49 8.80
C SER A 33 -7.00 -4.00 10.20
N PRO A 34 -6.28 -4.98 10.78
CA PRO A 34 -5.10 -5.65 10.23
C PRO A 34 -5.47 -6.76 9.22
N TYR A 35 -4.62 -6.94 8.20
CA TYR A 35 -4.82 -7.93 7.13
C TYR A 35 -4.05 -9.21 7.43
N SER A 36 -4.69 -10.37 7.27
CA SER A 36 -4.03 -11.68 7.44
C SER A 36 -3.67 -12.28 6.07
N PRO A 37 -2.38 -12.58 5.79
CA PRO A 37 -1.97 -13.16 4.51
C PRO A 37 -2.59 -14.54 4.20
N LEU A 38 -3.08 -14.72 2.97
CA LEU A 38 -3.71 -15.96 2.50
C LEU A 38 -2.75 -17.16 2.45
N LYS A 39 -1.46 -16.89 2.26
CA LYS A 39 -0.37 -17.89 2.27
C LYS A 39 0.89 -17.32 2.91
N SER A 40 1.64 -18.15 3.61
CA SER A 40 3.00 -17.84 4.05
C SER A 40 3.96 -17.76 2.86
N GLY A 41 4.97 -16.89 2.95
CA GLY A 41 5.87 -16.61 1.84
C GLY A 41 6.55 -15.24 1.96
N ARG A 42 6.54 -14.45 0.88
CA ARG A 42 7.11 -13.09 0.84
C ARG A 42 6.08 -12.06 0.39
N LEU A 43 6.08 -10.89 1.01
CA LEU A 43 5.53 -9.67 0.41
C LEU A 43 6.66 -9.05 -0.42
N ILE A 44 6.43 -8.93 -1.73
CA ILE A 44 7.44 -8.52 -2.70
C ILE A 44 7.20 -7.09 -3.24
N GLN A 45 5.98 -6.57 -3.09
CA GLN A 45 5.64 -5.22 -3.53
C GLN A 45 4.41 -4.69 -2.79
N LEU A 46 4.38 -3.39 -2.51
CA LEU A 46 3.18 -2.65 -2.17
C LEU A 46 2.81 -1.71 -3.31
N LYS A 47 1.52 -1.58 -3.57
CA LYS A 47 0.96 -0.59 -4.48
C LYS A 47 -0.07 0.25 -3.76
N LEU A 48 0.03 1.57 -3.90
CA LEU A 48 -0.93 2.51 -3.38
C LEU A 48 -1.64 3.17 -4.55
N ILE A 49 -2.91 2.83 -4.72
CA ILE A 49 -3.77 3.47 -5.71
C ILE A 49 -4.51 4.58 -4.98
N VAL A 50 -4.42 5.81 -5.49
CA VAL A 50 -5.17 6.96 -4.98
C VAL A 50 -6.10 7.43 -6.08
N TYR A 51 -7.38 7.55 -5.75
CA TYR A 51 -8.43 7.99 -6.64
C TYR A 51 -9.40 8.89 -5.86
N GLY A 52 -10.29 9.59 -6.55
CA GLY A 52 -11.34 10.37 -5.89
C GLY A 52 -10.82 11.52 -5.01
N SER A 53 -10.78 12.72 -5.58
CA SER A 53 -11.07 13.95 -4.84
C SER A 53 -11.74 14.93 -5.83
N ALA A 54 -12.46 15.94 -5.34
CA ALA A 54 -13.08 16.94 -6.22
C ALA A 54 -12.05 17.50 -7.21
N VAL A 55 -12.43 17.89 -8.43
CA VAL A 55 -11.49 18.38 -9.48
C VAL A 55 -10.61 19.56 -9.00
N THR A 56 -11.04 20.25 -7.95
CA THR A 56 -10.34 21.36 -7.30
C THR A 56 -9.44 20.95 -6.12
N ALA A 57 -9.47 19.69 -5.69
CA ALA A 57 -8.74 19.21 -4.53
C ALA A 57 -7.30 18.81 -4.94
N LEU A 58 -6.33 19.45 -4.30
CA LEU A 58 -4.92 19.19 -4.52
C LEU A 58 -4.47 18.02 -3.63
N ILE A 59 -4.21 16.87 -4.24
CA ILE A 59 -3.51 15.77 -3.56
C ILE A 59 -2.01 16.06 -3.69
N GLU A 60 -1.36 16.49 -2.61
CA GLU A 60 0.10 16.73 -2.61
C GLU A 60 0.86 15.40 -2.45
N GLY A 61 0.48 14.61 -1.46
CA GLY A 61 1.06 13.30 -1.23
C GLY A 61 0.23 12.47 -0.28
N VAL A 62 0.32 11.16 -0.45
CA VAL A 62 -0.31 10.16 0.41
C VAL A 62 0.73 9.10 0.72
N ILE A 63 0.85 8.74 2.00
CA ILE A 63 1.80 7.73 2.47
C ILE A 63 1.03 6.66 3.25
N ALA A 64 1.18 5.40 2.82
CA ALA A 64 0.76 4.23 3.58
C ALA A 64 1.99 3.51 4.18
N VAL A 65 1.84 3.07 5.41
CA VAL A 65 2.86 2.36 6.20
C VAL A 65 2.28 1.02 6.62
N VAL A 66 3.00 -0.06 6.32
CA VAL A 66 2.66 -1.42 6.72
C VAL A 66 3.67 -1.91 7.73
N THR A 67 3.18 -2.51 8.80
CA THR A 67 3.99 -3.12 9.87
C THR A 67 3.56 -4.55 10.12
N CYS A 68 4.51 -5.39 10.49
CA CYS A 68 4.30 -6.80 10.85
C CYS A 68 5.28 -7.15 11.98
N PRO A 69 4.86 -7.95 12.98
CA PRO A 69 5.75 -8.41 14.04
C PRO A 69 6.98 -9.19 13.56
N LEU A 70 6.93 -9.76 12.36
CA LEU A 70 8.04 -10.50 11.75
C LEU A 70 9.10 -9.58 11.13
N TRP A 71 8.84 -8.28 11.04
CA TRP A 71 9.72 -7.31 10.37
C TRP A 71 10.44 -6.46 11.42
N GLY A 72 11.73 -6.23 11.22
CA GLY A 72 12.50 -5.28 12.04
C GLY A 72 12.24 -3.81 11.69
N VAL A 73 11.58 -3.55 10.55
CA VAL A 73 11.28 -2.20 10.03
C VAL A 73 9.93 -2.19 9.29
N PRO A 74 9.21 -1.05 9.28
CA PRO A 74 8.01 -0.90 8.46
C PRO A 74 8.33 -0.85 6.96
N VAL A 75 7.37 -1.26 6.13
CA VAL A 75 7.39 -1.05 4.67
C VAL A 75 6.49 0.14 4.35
N THR A 76 7.01 1.13 3.62
CA THR A 76 6.27 2.36 3.29
C THR A 76 6.07 2.47 1.80
N VAL A 77 4.86 2.82 1.36
CA VAL A 77 4.57 3.17 -0.04
C VAL A 77 3.91 4.53 -0.08
N GLY A 78 4.30 5.35 -1.05
CA GLY A 78 3.73 6.68 -1.21
C GLY A 78 3.44 6.99 -2.65
N THR A 79 2.51 7.91 -2.85
CA THR A 79 2.32 8.60 -4.12
C THR A 79 2.35 10.10 -3.89
N ALA A 80 2.76 10.84 -4.91
CA ALA A 80 2.77 12.28 -4.93
C ALA A 80 1.87 12.76 -6.07
N GLY A 81 1.08 13.81 -5.83
CA GLY A 81 0.42 14.48 -6.93
C GLY A 81 1.42 15.27 -7.78
N SER A 82 0.94 15.82 -8.88
CA SER A 82 1.77 16.58 -9.83
C SER A 82 2.19 17.96 -9.31
N GLY A 83 1.70 18.41 -8.15
CA GLY A 83 1.96 19.74 -7.61
C GLY A 83 1.33 20.89 -8.42
N ILE A 84 0.50 20.59 -9.42
CA ILE A 84 -0.07 21.60 -10.31
C ILE A 84 -1.35 22.17 -9.67
N ARG A 85 -1.29 23.43 -9.24
CA ARG A 85 -2.35 24.14 -8.49
C ARG A 85 -3.54 24.61 -9.36
N THR A 86 -3.49 24.43 -10.68
CA THR A 86 -4.45 25.05 -11.63
C THR A 86 -4.86 24.19 -12.83
N ALA A 87 -4.38 22.95 -12.97
CA ALA A 87 -4.65 22.15 -14.18
C ALA A 87 -5.73 21.10 -13.98
N THR A 88 -6.65 21.03 -14.95
CA THR A 88 -7.69 20.01 -15.12
C THR A 88 -7.07 18.60 -15.19
N VAL A 89 -7.02 17.96 -14.03
CA VAL A 89 -6.87 16.52 -13.77
C VAL A 89 -5.72 15.82 -14.52
N PRO A 90 -4.45 16.05 -14.15
CA PRO A 90 -3.40 15.07 -14.45
C PRO A 90 -3.69 13.75 -13.72
N ALA A 91 -3.30 12.62 -14.31
CA ALA A 91 -3.46 11.32 -13.69
C ALA A 91 -2.72 11.27 -12.34
N VAL A 92 -3.40 10.84 -11.27
CA VAL A 92 -2.76 10.58 -9.98
C VAL A 92 -1.90 9.32 -10.15
N PRO A 93 -0.58 9.38 -9.95
CA PRO A 93 0.28 8.23 -10.16
C PRO A 93 0.02 7.15 -9.11
N ILE A 94 0.19 5.89 -9.50
CA ILE A 94 0.16 4.76 -8.57
C ILE A 94 1.50 4.72 -7.82
N GLY A 95 1.45 4.75 -6.50
CA GLY A 95 2.63 4.55 -5.67
C GLY A 95 3.06 3.09 -5.74
N ILE A 96 4.34 2.83 -5.95
CA ILE A 96 4.90 1.46 -5.98
C ILE A 96 6.12 1.42 -5.08
N GLN A 97 6.13 0.47 -4.15
CA GLN A 97 7.31 0.15 -3.34
C GLN A 97 7.65 -1.32 -3.53
N ASN A 98 8.82 -1.61 -4.09
CA ASN A 98 9.36 -2.95 -4.07
C ASN A 98 9.91 -3.26 -2.67
N CYS A 99 9.65 -4.45 -2.18
CA CYS A 99 10.15 -4.92 -0.88
C CYS A 99 10.44 -6.42 -0.97
N ASP A 100 11.10 -6.97 0.05
CA ASP A 100 11.22 -8.41 0.23
C ASP A 100 11.20 -8.67 1.73
N VAL A 101 10.00 -8.93 2.24
CA VAL A 101 9.80 -9.20 3.67
C VAL A 101 9.00 -10.47 3.85
N GLN A 102 9.35 -11.23 4.89
CA GLN A 102 8.69 -12.49 5.21
C GLN A 102 7.23 -12.27 5.64
N ILE A 103 6.34 -13.14 5.19
CA ILE A 103 4.95 -13.16 5.66
C ILE A 103 4.55 -14.57 6.09
N GLN A 104 3.61 -14.64 7.02
CA GLN A 104 3.11 -15.90 7.54
C GLN A 104 1.60 -15.81 7.73
N THR A 105 0.88 -16.85 7.32
CA THR A 105 -0.55 -16.96 7.60
C THR A 105 -0.78 -16.94 9.12
N GLY A 106 -1.77 -16.16 9.57
CA GLY A 106 -2.07 -15.94 10.98
C GLY A 106 -1.16 -14.91 11.67
N VAL A 107 -0.23 -14.27 10.95
CA VAL A 107 0.49 -13.09 11.43
C VAL A 107 0.06 -11.87 10.64
N ASP A 108 -0.60 -10.94 11.32
CA ASP A 108 -1.28 -9.86 10.64
C ASP A 108 -0.36 -8.70 10.24
N LEU A 109 -0.77 -8.03 9.17
CA LEU A 109 -0.17 -6.81 8.63
C LEU A 109 -1.02 -5.61 9.04
N LYS A 110 -0.49 -4.76 9.91
CA LYS A 110 -1.12 -3.50 10.29
C LYS A 110 -0.81 -2.44 9.24
N CYS A 111 -1.83 -1.81 8.70
CA CYS A 111 -1.78 -0.84 7.60
C CYS A 111 -2.32 0.51 8.11
N GLU A 112 -1.48 1.53 8.04
CA GLU A 112 -1.81 2.90 8.42
C GLU A 112 -1.54 3.85 7.26
N ILE A 113 -2.25 4.97 7.19
CA ILE A 113 -2.13 5.92 6.09
C ILE A 113 -2.26 7.35 6.59
N LYS A 114 -1.65 8.29 5.86
CA LYS A 114 -1.83 9.73 6.06
C LYS A 114 -1.69 10.50 4.77
N ASN A 115 -2.31 11.68 4.75
CA ASN A 115 -2.01 12.74 3.81
C ASN A 115 -0.70 13.43 4.20
N VAL A 116 0.05 13.88 3.19
CA VAL A 116 1.24 14.72 3.33
C VAL A 116 0.99 15.98 2.52
N THR A 117 0.77 17.08 3.23
CA THR A 117 0.45 18.39 2.64
C THR A 117 0.84 19.50 3.61
N ALA A 118 1.22 20.66 3.07
CA ALA A 118 1.37 21.89 3.85
C ALA A 118 0.10 22.76 3.86
N ASP A 119 -0.85 22.45 2.96
CA ASP A 119 -2.10 23.18 2.75
C ASP A 119 -3.27 22.49 3.48
N THR A 120 -4.51 22.96 3.25
CA THR A 120 -5.71 22.34 3.85
C THR A 120 -5.88 20.91 3.30
N PRO A 121 -5.87 19.88 4.16
CA PRO A 121 -5.98 18.50 3.70
C PRO A 121 -7.30 18.23 2.98
N VAL A 122 -7.22 17.50 1.88
CA VAL A 122 -8.38 17.07 1.10
C VAL A 122 -8.73 15.63 1.43
N THR A 123 -10.01 15.29 1.30
CA THR A 123 -10.43 13.89 1.43
C THR A 123 -9.94 13.13 0.20
N VAL A 124 -9.16 12.07 0.43
CA VAL A 124 -8.68 11.16 -0.60
C VAL A 124 -9.31 9.79 -0.42
N GLU A 125 -9.54 9.09 -1.53
CA GLU A 125 -9.83 7.67 -1.54
C GLU A 125 -8.56 6.90 -1.94
N ALA A 126 -8.21 5.86 -1.18
CA ALA A 126 -7.01 5.10 -1.43
C ALA A 126 -7.21 3.60 -1.19
N THR A 127 -6.57 2.79 -2.03
CA THR A 127 -6.52 1.33 -1.91
C THR A 127 -5.07 0.89 -1.84
N LEU A 128 -4.74 0.13 -0.78
CA LEU A 128 -3.44 -0.47 -0.59
C LEU A 128 -3.48 -1.93 -1.01
N ILE A 129 -2.61 -2.30 -1.95
CA ILE A 129 -2.50 -3.64 -2.50
C ILE A 129 -1.14 -4.23 -2.16
N GLY A 130 -1.12 -5.47 -1.67
CA GLY A 130 0.08 -6.26 -1.49
C GLY A 130 0.27 -7.21 -2.67
N VAL A 131 1.51 -7.36 -3.15
CA VAL A 131 1.90 -8.42 -4.07
C VAL A 131 2.75 -9.42 -3.31
N PHE A 132 2.33 -10.67 -3.37
CA PHE A 132 2.85 -11.77 -2.57
C PHE A 132 3.43 -12.86 -3.44
N GLU A 133 4.36 -13.61 -2.87
CA GLU A 133 4.97 -14.79 -3.44
C GLU A 133 4.88 -15.96 -2.43
N GLY A 134 4.31 -17.09 -2.84
CA GLY A 134 4.22 -18.33 -2.03
C GLY A 134 3.58 -19.51 -2.76
#